data_AF-A0A9J5W3F2-F1
#
_entry.id   AF-A0A9J5W3F2-F1
#
_cell.length_a   1.000
_cell.length_b   1.000
_cell.length_c   1.000
_cell.angle_alpha   90.00
_cell.angle_beta   90.00
_cell.angle_gamma   90.00
#
_symmetry.space_group_name_H-M   'P 1'
#
loop_
_entity.id
_entity.type
_entity.pdbx_description
1 polymer ?
#
loop_
_entity_poly.entity_id
_entity_poly.type
_entity_poly.pdbx_seq_one_letter_code
_entity_poly.pdbx_strand_id
1 'polypeptide(L)'
;MAYAAITCLMNTVQQSMEVTGYDLQSFYEKLESLRANLEKSSHRTSGDHLEELTRVEAEIIELACSSEDMVDAESRKDGITRLEFLLKQQVERIDSAMNKWMIIAEKNMYMTKNKDNIIANTSSSQHALLESDENMMVGDENEFEMMQGKLTRG
;
A
#
# COMPACT_ATOMS: atom_id res chain seq x y z
N MET A 1 8.10 -5.86 -9.39
CA MET A 1 9.20 -5.43 -10.29
C MET A 1 10.10 -4.36 -9.68
N ALA A 2 9.57 -3.39 -8.93
CA ALA A 2 10.39 -2.36 -8.28
C ALA A 2 11.51 -2.91 -7.37
N TYR A 3 11.24 -4.00 -6.62
CA TYR A 3 12.26 -4.67 -5.80
C TYR A 3 13.48 -5.11 -6.61
N ALA A 4 13.25 -5.71 -7.78
CA ALA A 4 14.31 -6.16 -8.67
C ALA A 4 15.09 -4.97 -9.26
N ALA A 5 14.39 -3.91 -9.67
CA ALA A 5 15.04 -2.70 -10.20
C ALA A 5 15.94 -2.02 -9.16
N ILE A 6 15.48 -1.87 -7.91
CA ILE A 6 16.31 -1.35 -6.81
C ILE A 6 17.50 -2.28 -6.54
N THR A 7 17.30 -3.60 -6.61
CA THR A 7 18.38 -4.58 -6.43
C THR A 7 19.43 -4.47 -7.54
N CYS A 8 19.03 -4.27 -8.80
CA CYS A 8 19.96 -4.01 -9.90
C CYS A 8 20.77 -2.74 -9.61
N LEU A 9 20.12 -1.62 -9.29
CA LEU A 9 20.80 -0.37 -8.96
C LEU A 9 21.80 -0.51 -7.80
N MET A 10 21.44 -1.27 -6.74
CA MET A 10 22.37 -1.55 -5.63
C MET A 10 23.64 -2.27 -6.12
N ASN A 11 23.49 -3.27 -7.00
CA ASN A 11 24.63 -3.98 -7.58
C ASN A 11 25.49 -3.02 -8.43
N THR A 12 24.87 -2.15 -9.21
CA THR A 12 25.59 -1.14 -10.02
C THR A 12 26.36 -0.16 -9.15
N VAL A 13 25.75 0.33 -8.05
CA VAL A 13 26.44 1.20 -7.09
C VAL A 13 27.63 0.48 -6.47
N GLN A 14 27.46 -0.78 -6.07
CA GLN A 14 28.55 -1.59 -5.52
C GLN A 14 29.68 -1.80 -6.55
N GLN A 15 29.37 -2.16 -7.78
CA GLN A 15 30.35 -2.31 -8.86
C GLN A 15 31.08 -1.00 -9.13
N SER A 16 30.38 0.14 -9.10
CA SER A 16 31.02 1.44 -9.23
C SER A 16 32.00 1.68 -8.08
N MET A 17 31.65 1.37 -6.83
CA MET A 17 32.59 1.50 -5.70
C MET A 17 33.84 0.64 -5.89
N GLU A 18 33.68 -0.60 -6.38
CA GLU A 18 34.78 -1.53 -6.65
C GLU A 18 35.71 -1.03 -7.78
N VAL A 19 35.15 -0.41 -8.83
CA VAL A 19 35.91 0.07 -9.98
C VAL A 19 36.60 1.41 -9.69
N THR A 20 35.90 2.34 -9.05
CA THR A 20 36.37 3.73 -8.90
C THR A 20 37.04 3.99 -7.55
N GLY A 21 36.83 3.11 -6.55
CA GLY A 21 37.30 3.29 -5.17
C GLY A 21 36.56 4.40 -4.40
N TYR A 22 35.44 4.89 -4.92
CA TYR A 22 34.66 5.96 -4.29
C TYR A 22 33.72 5.42 -3.21
N ASP A 23 33.54 6.18 -2.14
CA ASP A 23 32.65 5.81 -1.04
C ASP A 23 31.19 6.19 -1.37
N LEU A 24 30.44 5.24 -1.94
CA LEU A 24 29.02 5.37 -2.21
C LEU A 24 28.16 4.58 -1.20
N GLN A 25 28.74 4.19 -0.06
CA GLN A 25 28.12 3.30 0.92
C GLN A 25 26.79 3.86 1.45
N SER A 26 26.72 5.16 1.70
CA SER A 26 25.50 5.82 2.19
C SER A 26 24.30 5.69 1.23
N PHE A 27 24.56 5.66 -0.08
CA PHE A 27 23.52 5.46 -1.09
C PHE A 27 23.07 4.00 -1.13
N TYR A 28 24.02 3.06 -1.04
CA TYR A 28 23.72 1.63 -0.96
C TYR A 28 22.82 1.30 0.23
N GLU A 29 23.16 1.81 1.42
CA GLU A 29 22.36 1.60 2.65
C GLU A 29 20.95 2.19 2.53
N LYS A 30 20.84 3.37 1.90
CA LYS A 30 19.53 3.99 1.66
C LYS A 30 18.69 3.15 0.68
N LEU A 31 19.28 2.65 -0.40
CA LEU A 31 18.60 1.75 -1.34
C LEU A 31 18.20 0.42 -0.69
N GLU A 32 19.04 -0.12 0.20
CA GLU A 32 18.71 -1.32 0.97
C GLU A 32 17.49 -1.10 1.88
N SER A 33 17.43 0.04 2.58
CA SER A 33 16.28 0.43 3.39
C SER A 33 15.00 0.55 2.55
N LEU A 34 15.09 1.17 1.37
CA LEU A 34 13.96 1.30 0.43
C LEU A 34 13.49 -0.06 -0.09
N ARG A 35 14.42 -0.95 -0.44
CA ARG A 35 14.11 -2.33 -0.85
C ARG A 35 13.41 -3.11 0.26
N ALA A 36 13.88 -3.00 1.50
CA ALA A 36 13.27 -3.64 2.65
C ALA A 36 11.84 -3.13 2.90
N ASN A 37 11.57 -1.85 2.63
CA ASN A 37 10.22 -1.30 2.72
C ASN A 37 9.28 -1.93 1.68
N LEU A 38 9.71 -2.13 0.42
CA LEU A 38 8.92 -2.85 -0.58
C LEU A 38 8.63 -4.30 -0.17
N GLU A 39 9.63 -5.00 0.35
CA GLU A 39 9.47 -6.39 0.77
C GLU A 39 8.42 -6.53 1.88
N LYS A 40 8.53 -5.68 2.91
CA LYS A 40 7.60 -5.64 4.04
C LYS A 40 6.16 -5.32 3.64
N SER A 41 5.95 -4.72 2.49
CA SER A 41 4.68 -4.12 2.12
C SER A 41 4.04 -4.77 0.89
N SER A 42 4.73 -5.71 0.25
CA SER A 42 4.27 -6.57 -0.85
C SER A 42 2.92 -7.28 -0.61
N HIS A 43 2.55 -7.53 0.64
CA HIS A 43 1.25 -8.12 1.00
C HIS A 43 0.10 -7.09 1.09
N ARG A 44 0.39 -5.79 0.92
CA ARG A 44 -0.58 -4.68 1.06
C ARG A 44 -1.12 -4.17 -0.28
N THR A 45 -0.81 -4.89 -1.35
CA THR A 45 -0.99 -4.43 -2.73
C THR A 45 -2.35 -4.80 -3.34
N SER A 46 -3.30 -5.34 -2.57
CA SER A 46 -4.64 -5.69 -3.06
C SER A 46 -5.68 -4.61 -2.76
N GLY A 47 -6.65 -4.41 -3.67
CA GLY A 47 -7.81 -3.53 -3.48
C GLY A 47 -7.92 -2.38 -4.48
N ASP A 48 -8.78 -1.40 -4.15
CA ASP A 48 -9.22 -0.32 -5.05
C ASP A 48 -8.08 0.62 -5.50
N HIS A 49 -7.00 0.75 -4.72
CA HIS A 49 -5.85 1.58 -5.11
C HIS A 49 -4.74 0.81 -5.86
N LEU A 50 -5.03 -0.39 -6.38
CA LEU A 50 -4.06 -1.20 -7.14
C LEU A 50 -3.47 -0.44 -8.34
N GLU A 51 -4.30 0.33 -9.07
CA GLU A 51 -3.83 1.09 -10.23
C GLU A 51 -2.85 2.20 -9.83
N GLU A 52 -3.15 2.92 -8.74
CA GLU A 52 -2.25 3.97 -8.23
C GLU A 52 -0.94 3.39 -7.70
N LEU A 53 -0.99 2.24 -7.02
CA LEU A 53 0.20 1.49 -6.59
C LEU A 53 1.03 1.01 -7.77
N THR A 54 0.39 0.49 -8.82
CA THR A 54 1.05 0.03 -10.06
C THR A 54 1.77 1.19 -10.75
N ARG A 55 1.14 2.37 -10.81
CA ARG A 55 1.75 3.58 -11.37
C ARG A 55 2.96 4.04 -10.58
N VAL A 56 2.87 4.06 -9.25
CA VAL A 56 4.03 4.44 -8.41
C VAL A 56 5.13 3.38 -8.46
N GLU A 57 4.77 2.10 -8.60
CA GLU A 57 5.74 1.03 -8.85
C GLU A 57 6.51 1.26 -10.16
N ALA A 58 5.80 1.64 -11.24
CA ALA A 58 6.42 2.00 -12.51
C ALA A 58 7.35 3.22 -12.37
N GLU A 59 6.94 4.27 -11.64
CA GLU A 59 7.79 5.44 -11.33
C GLU A 59 9.09 5.00 -10.63
N ILE A 60 9.02 4.10 -9.65
CA ILE A 60 10.20 3.58 -8.95
C ILE A 60 11.12 2.79 -9.91
N ILE A 61 10.54 1.95 -10.78
CA ILE A 61 11.30 1.16 -11.76
C ILE A 61 12.04 2.08 -12.73
N GLU A 62 11.35 3.06 -13.33
CA GLU A 62 11.95 4.00 -14.27
C GLU A 62 13.09 4.79 -13.64
N LEU A 63 12.89 5.28 -12.41
CA LEU A 63 13.93 5.99 -11.66
C LEU A 63 15.14 5.10 -11.38
N ALA A 64 14.92 3.85 -10.94
CA ALA A 64 16.01 2.91 -10.66
C ALA A 64 16.81 2.56 -11.92
N CYS A 65 16.13 2.19 -13.02
CA CYS A 65 16.79 1.86 -14.28
C CYS A 65 17.54 3.07 -14.88
N SER A 66 16.92 4.26 -14.87
CA SER A 66 17.60 5.47 -15.35
C SER A 66 18.82 5.83 -14.51
N SER A 67 18.83 5.47 -13.22
CA SER A 67 19.98 5.69 -12.35
C SER A 67 21.11 4.73 -12.64
N GLU A 68 20.80 3.47 -12.94
CA GLU A 68 21.76 2.44 -13.33
C GLU A 68 22.51 2.86 -14.61
N ASP A 69 21.79 3.25 -15.67
CA ASP A 69 22.38 3.75 -16.92
C ASP A 69 23.32 4.95 -16.68
N MET A 70 22.97 5.81 -15.72
CA MET A 70 23.72 7.00 -15.39
C MET A 70 24.99 6.71 -14.58
N VAL A 71 24.91 5.78 -13.61
CA VAL A 71 26.08 5.31 -12.85
C VAL A 71 27.08 4.65 -13.81
N ASP A 72 26.59 3.81 -14.72
CA ASP A 72 27.41 3.15 -15.74
C ASP A 72 28.07 4.14 -16.71
N ALA A 73 27.37 5.22 -17.07
CA ALA A 73 27.90 6.23 -17.98
C ALA A 73 28.94 7.15 -17.31
N GLU A 74 28.74 7.51 -16.04
CA GLU A 74 29.60 8.48 -15.35
C GLU A 74 30.82 7.83 -14.69
N SER A 75 30.71 6.56 -14.25
CA SER A 75 31.84 5.78 -13.74
C SER A 75 32.98 5.65 -14.76
N ARG A 76 32.69 5.74 -16.06
CA ARG A 76 33.66 5.71 -17.16
C ARG A 76 34.38 7.04 -17.42
N LYS A 77 33.94 8.13 -16.80
CA LYS A 77 34.34 9.51 -17.16
C LYS A 77 35.16 10.23 -16.07
N ASP A 78 35.67 9.53 -15.05
CA ASP A 78 36.44 10.09 -13.92
C ASP A 78 35.70 11.24 -13.16
N GLY A 79 34.37 11.32 -13.28
CA GLY A 79 33.55 12.42 -12.77
C GLY A 79 32.89 12.15 -11.42
N ILE A 80 33.65 11.88 -10.35
CA ILE A 80 33.11 11.52 -9.02
C ILE A 80 32.03 12.48 -8.49
N THR A 81 32.30 13.78 -8.54
CA THR A 81 31.39 14.79 -7.98
C THR A 81 30.08 14.85 -8.73
N ARG A 82 30.11 14.54 -10.03
CA ARG A 82 28.93 14.44 -10.86
C ARG A 82 28.16 13.16 -10.57
N LEU A 83 28.85 12.03 -10.41
CA LEU A 83 28.25 10.76 -10.02
C LEU A 83 27.52 10.87 -8.67
N GLU A 84 28.18 11.39 -7.63
CA GLU A 84 27.60 11.57 -6.29
C GLU A 84 26.37 12.49 -6.31
N PHE A 85 26.48 13.64 -6.99
CA PHE A 85 25.36 14.59 -7.10
C PHE A 85 24.15 13.96 -7.78
N LEU A 86 24.39 13.26 -8.89
CA LEU A 86 23.34 12.64 -9.67
C LEU A 86 22.69 11.46 -8.93
N LEU A 87 23.50 10.60 -8.30
CA LEU A 87 23.02 9.48 -7.50
C LEU A 87 22.18 9.97 -6.33
N LYS A 88 22.62 11.04 -5.65
CA LYS A 88 21.84 11.69 -4.59
C LYS A 88 20.47 12.14 -5.06
N GLN A 89 20.41 12.87 -6.17
CA GLN A 89 19.15 13.33 -6.73
C GLN A 89 18.20 12.17 -7.03
N GLN A 90 18.70 11.09 -7.65
CA GLN A 90 17.85 9.97 -8.01
C GLN A 90 17.39 9.16 -6.80
N VAL A 91 18.27 8.91 -5.83
CA VAL A 91 17.90 8.22 -4.59
C VAL A 91 16.83 9.02 -3.82
N GLU A 92 16.92 10.35 -3.81
CA GLU A 92 15.87 11.23 -3.25
C GLU A 92 14.53 11.12 -4.01
N ARG A 93 14.56 10.98 -5.34
CA ARG A 93 13.34 10.76 -6.14
C ARG A 93 12.72 9.39 -5.87
N ILE A 94 13.53 8.34 -5.78
CA ILE A 94 13.08 6.98 -5.43
C ILE A 94 12.47 6.98 -4.02
N ASP A 95 13.12 7.65 -3.07
CA ASP A 95 12.63 7.81 -1.70
C ASP A 95 11.27 8.54 -1.65
N SER A 96 11.12 9.61 -2.43
CA SER A 96 9.84 10.32 -2.57
C SER A 96 8.75 9.41 -3.16
N ALA A 97 9.05 8.67 -4.23
CA ALA A 97 8.11 7.72 -4.83
C ALA A 97 7.75 6.59 -3.84
N MET A 98 8.72 6.10 -3.09
CA MET A 98 8.48 5.11 -2.02
C MET A 98 7.54 5.65 -0.93
N ASN A 99 7.74 6.90 -0.51
CA ASN A 99 6.87 7.51 0.48
C ASN A 99 5.43 7.66 -0.04
N LYS A 100 5.25 8.05 -1.31
CA LYS A 100 3.91 8.04 -1.96
C LYS A 100 3.32 6.63 -1.94
N TRP A 101 4.11 5.62 -2.31
CA TRP A 101 3.69 4.23 -2.34
C TRP A 101 3.21 3.76 -0.95
N MET A 102 3.96 4.08 0.12
CA MET A 102 3.58 3.71 1.49
C MET A 102 2.26 4.35 1.91
N ILE A 103 2.06 5.64 1.61
CA ILE A 103 0.82 6.36 1.92
C ILE A 103 -0.38 5.70 1.24
N ILE A 104 -0.23 5.31 -0.04
CA ILE A 104 -1.31 4.66 -0.80
C ILE A 104 -1.58 3.25 -0.21
N ALA A 105 -0.53 2.48 0.06
CA ALA A 105 -0.65 1.14 0.63
C ALA A 105 -1.31 1.15 2.02
N GLU A 106 -1.00 2.15 2.85
CA GLU A 106 -1.61 2.32 4.16
C GLU A 106 -3.09 2.71 4.04
N LYS A 107 -3.45 3.64 3.15
CA LYS A 107 -4.86 3.99 2.87
C LYS A 107 -5.67 2.78 2.42
N ASN A 108 -5.11 1.97 1.52
CA ASN A 108 -5.72 0.71 1.07
C ASN A 108 -6.07 -0.19 2.26
N MET A 109 -5.14 -0.38 3.20
CA MET A 109 -5.35 -1.23 4.37
C MET A 109 -6.52 -0.74 5.25
N TYR A 110 -6.60 0.56 5.54
CA TYR A 110 -7.68 1.11 6.35
C TYR A 110 -9.05 0.98 5.67
N MET A 111 -9.12 1.22 4.36
CA MET A 111 -10.35 1.11 3.60
C MET A 111 -10.85 -0.33 3.50
N THR A 112 -9.96 -1.29 3.25
CA THR A 112 -10.31 -2.72 3.19
C THR A 112 -10.81 -3.23 4.54
N LYS A 113 -10.11 -2.92 5.64
CA LYS A 113 -10.57 -3.28 7.00
C LYS A 113 -11.96 -2.72 7.33
N ASN A 114 -12.23 -1.48 6.92
CA ASN A 114 -13.54 -0.86 7.17
C ASN A 114 -14.64 -1.54 6.35
N LYS A 115 -14.37 -1.89 5.09
CA LYS A 115 -15.30 -2.66 4.25
C LYS A 115 -15.57 -4.04 4.85
N ASP A 116 -14.54 -4.76 5.28
CA ASP A 116 -14.69 -6.09 5.89
C ASP A 116 -15.52 -6.02 7.18
N ASN A 117 -15.31 -5.00 8.01
CA ASN A 117 -16.12 -4.77 9.22
C ASN A 117 -17.59 -4.46 8.88
N ILE A 118 -17.84 -3.64 7.86
CA ILE A 118 -19.21 -3.34 7.40
C ILE A 118 -19.89 -4.61 6.89
N ILE A 119 -19.20 -5.40 6.05
CA ILE A 119 -19.73 -6.67 5.53
C ILE A 119 -20.04 -7.62 6.68
N ALA A 120 -19.09 -7.86 7.59
CA ALA A 120 -19.27 -8.73 8.75
C ALA A 120 -20.45 -8.31 9.64
N ASN A 121 -20.62 -7.00 9.90
CA ASN A 121 -21.76 -6.50 10.66
C ASN A 121 -23.09 -6.68 9.92
N THR A 122 -23.09 -6.53 8.60
CA THR A 122 -24.29 -6.71 7.77
C THR A 122 -24.67 -8.20 7.68
N SER A 123 -23.69 -9.11 7.56
CA SER A 123 -23.90 -10.57 7.57
C SER A 123 -24.37 -11.07 8.94
N SER A 124 -23.84 -10.54 10.04
CA SER A 124 -24.25 -10.86 11.41
C SER A 124 -25.70 -10.40 11.68
N SER A 125 -26.07 -9.21 11.18
CA SER A 125 -27.45 -8.73 11.24
C SER A 125 -28.44 -9.56 10.41
N GLN A 126 -27.98 -10.20 9.33
CA GLN A 126 -28.83 -11.09 8.50
C GLN A 126 -29.05 -12.46 9.15
N HIS A 127 -28.09 -12.95 9.96
CA HIS A 127 -28.28 -14.18 10.74
C HIS A 127 -29.19 -13.97 11.96
N ALA A 128 -29.18 -12.79 12.58
CA ALA A 128 -30.07 -12.49 13.70
C ALA A 128 -31.56 -12.35 13.31
N LEU A 129 -31.86 -12.15 12.02
CA LEU A 129 -33.24 -12.05 11.52
C LEU A 129 -33.83 -13.40 11.09
N LEU A 130 -33.01 -14.46 10.96
CA LEU A 130 -33.41 -15.78 10.47
C LEU A 130 -33.59 -16.83 11.59
N GLU A 131 -33.26 -16.52 12.84
CA GLU A 131 -33.51 -17.38 14.01
C GLU A 131 -34.78 -16.99 14.77
N SER A 132 -35.86 -16.62 14.07
CA SER A 132 -37.19 -16.47 14.68
C SER A 132 -38.24 -17.22 13.89
N ASP A 133 -37.93 -18.46 13.53
CA ASP A 133 -38.93 -19.39 13.04
C ASP A 133 -38.46 -20.80 13.38
N GLU A 134 -38.87 -21.32 14.54
CA GLU A 134 -39.24 -22.73 14.76
C GLU A 134 -39.45 -23.01 16.27
N ASN A 135 -40.74 -23.14 16.64
CA ASN A 135 -41.29 -23.90 17.76
C ASN A 135 -40.96 -23.48 19.21
N MET A 136 -41.87 -22.73 19.85
CA MET A 136 -42.37 -23.11 21.19
C MET A 136 -43.87 -22.80 21.31
N MET A 137 -44.65 -23.87 21.52
CA MET A 137 -46.05 -23.85 21.95
C MET A 137 -46.12 -23.39 23.42
N VAL A 138 -47.26 -22.80 23.82
CA VAL A 138 -47.80 -22.59 25.19
C VAL A 138 -47.93 -21.11 25.63
N GLY A 139 -49.19 -20.67 25.76
CA GLY A 139 -49.70 -20.13 27.02
C GLY A 139 -49.82 -18.61 27.19
N ASP A 140 -51.07 -18.15 27.06
CA ASP A 140 -51.74 -17.07 27.79
C ASP A 140 -51.37 -15.59 27.56
N GLU A 141 -52.35 -14.91 26.92
CA GLU A 141 -52.96 -13.63 27.27
C GLU A 141 -52.05 -12.45 27.68
N ASN A 142 -52.00 -11.40 26.85
CA ASN A 142 -52.75 -10.17 27.17
C ASN A 142 -52.62 -9.08 26.07
N GLU A 143 -53.79 -8.60 25.64
CA GLU A 143 -54.12 -7.27 25.11
C GLU A 143 -53.16 -6.60 24.12
N PHE A 144 -53.48 -6.63 22.81
CA PHE A 144 -53.44 -5.42 21.97
C PHE A 144 -54.26 -5.63 20.69
N GLU A 145 -55.59 -5.68 20.85
CA GLU A 145 -56.57 -5.55 19.77
C GLU A 145 -57.88 -5.17 20.51
N MET A 146 -58.63 -4.10 20.24
CA MET A 146 -59.03 -3.48 18.99
C MET A 146 -59.65 -2.10 19.30
N MET A 147 -59.82 -1.30 18.24
CA MET A 147 -60.78 -0.21 18.07
C MET A 147 -60.28 1.23 18.31
N GLN A 148 -59.54 1.73 17.30
CA GLN A 148 -59.74 3.11 16.88
C GLN A 148 -61.06 3.24 16.10
N GLY A 149 -61.91 4.18 16.52
CA GLY A 149 -62.83 4.88 15.61
C GLY A 149 -64.23 5.16 16.15
N LYS A 150 -64.48 6.39 16.60
CA LYS A 150 -65.31 7.41 15.89
C LYS A 150 -65.88 8.48 16.84
N LEU A 151 -65.52 9.73 16.52
CA LEU A 151 -66.37 10.93 16.39
C LEU A 151 -67.68 11.07 17.20
N THR A 152 -67.71 12.20 17.92
CA THR A 152 -68.82 13.17 18.16
C THR A 152 -70.02 12.76 19.02
N ARG A 153 -70.23 13.45 20.15
CA ARG A 153 -71.11 14.65 20.28
C ARG A 153 -71.47 14.89 21.75
N GLY A 154 -71.31 16.13 22.19
CA GLY A 154 -71.74 16.67 23.48
C GLY A 154 -71.34 18.13 23.54
#